data_AF-A0A3D3BD42-F1
#
_entry.id   AF-A0A3D3BD42-F1
#
_cell.length_a   1.000
_cell.length_b   1.000
_cell.length_c   1.000
_cell.angle_alpha   90.00
_cell.angle_beta   90.00
_cell.angle_gamma   90.00
#
_symmetry.space_group_name_H-M   'P 1'
#
loop_
_entity.id
_entity.type
_entity.pdbx_description
1 polymer ?
#
loop_
_entity_poly.entity_id
_entity_poly.type
_entity_poly.pdbx_seq_one_letter_code
_entity_poly.pdbx_strand_id
1 'polypeptide(L)'
;MKTSKPRYRILAAMLTTVAALGLVGPAHAYSVYRSVTANAVTGVVAWGPANFGVSGNPPTLSFFYFANDVAARAGFPAAQCFVRVDLPNTNNPQPNDHDTVGNAGIAFVANPADQPQPFPWTIVFDNNPPGHWSIARPQISTTGTNAAASRVASIGFNALATTGGSGVTIINGTLGNCGP
;
A
#
# COMPACT_ATOMS: atom_id res chain seq x y z
N MET A 1 -65.46 -45.20 32.76
CA MET A 1 -65.98 -44.05 31.99
C MET A 1 -64.81 -43.43 31.23
N LYS A 2 -64.88 -43.42 29.89
CA LYS A 2 -63.88 -42.86 28.97
C LYS A 2 -64.00 -41.35 28.94
N THR A 3 -62.86 -40.64 28.92
CA THR A 3 -62.56 -39.33 28.27
C THR A 3 -61.28 -38.79 28.93
N SER A 4 -60.31 -38.13 28.32
CA SER A 4 -59.84 -37.89 26.95
C SER A 4 -58.56 -37.06 27.11
N LYS A 5 -57.46 -37.42 26.41
CA LYS A 5 -56.21 -36.64 26.38
C LYS A 5 -56.43 -35.26 25.73
N PRO A 6 -55.67 -34.23 26.13
CA PRO A 6 -55.21 -33.20 25.20
C PRO A 6 -53.71 -33.36 24.92
N ARG A 7 -53.39 -33.32 23.63
CA ARG A 7 -52.04 -33.23 23.08
C ARG A 7 -51.58 -31.78 23.12
N TYR A 8 -50.51 -31.48 23.85
CA TYR A 8 -49.83 -30.18 23.71
C TYR A 8 -48.60 -30.33 22.82
N ARG A 9 -48.69 -29.70 21.65
CA ARG A 9 -47.60 -29.43 20.72
C ARG A 9 -46.78 -28.29 21.32
N ILE A 10 -45.47 -28.49 21.52
CA ILE A 10 -44.55 -27.37 21.76
C ILE A 10 -43.43 -27.49 20.74
N LEU A 11 -43.32 -26.42 19.95
CA LEU A 11 -42.35 -26.22 18.87
C LEU A 11 -40.92 -26.33 19.41
N ALA A 12 -40.10 -27.15 18.75
CA ALA A 12 -38.65 -27.09 18.91
C ALA A 12 -38.13 -25.94 18.03
N ALA A 13 -37.75 -24.83 18.67
CA ALA A 13 -37.04 -23.74 18.02
C ALA A 13 -35.61 -24.20 17.70
N MET A 14 -35.26 -24.26 16.41
CA MET A 14 -33.87 -24.45 15.99
C MET A 14 -33.07 -23.19 16.33
N LEU A 15 -32.15 -23.28 17.30
CA LEU A 15 -31.09 -22.29 17.45
C LEU A 15 -30.06 -22.53 16.32
N THR A 16 -30.16 -21.75 15.25
CA THR A 16 -29.05 -21.57 14.32
C THR A 16 -27.96 -20.77 15.04
N THR A 17 -26.92 -21.47 15.50
CA THR A 17 -25.66 -20.84 15.91
C THR A 17 -25.05 -20.17 14.67
N VAL A 18 -25.30 -18.87 14.52
CA VAL A 18 -24.50 -18.03 13.63
C VAL A 18 -23.10 -18.00 14.25
N ALA A 19 -22.20 -18.80 13.70
CA ALA A 19 -20.79 -18.60 13.92
C ALA A 19 -20.47 -17.21 13.39
N ALA A 20 -20.29 -16.26 14.30
CA ALA A 20 -19.69 -14.99 13.97
C ALA A 20 -18.33 -15.30 13.36
N LEU A 21 -18.22 -15.14 12.04
CA LEU A 21 -16.96 -14.83 11.39
C LEU A 21 -16.50 -13.54 12.05
N GLY A 22 -15.72 -13.69 13.13
CA GLY A 22 -14.92 -12.61 13.62
C GLY A 22 -14.08 -12.17 12.44
N LEU A 23 -14.39 -11.01 11.88
CA LEU A 23 -13.39 -10.24 11.17
C LEU A 23 -12.23 -10.17 12.16
N VAL A 24 -11.20 -10.95 11.91
CA VAL A 24 -9.86 -10.59 12.35
C VAL A 24 -9.65 -9.25 11.65
N GLY A 25 -9.96 -8.16 12.36
CA GLY A 25 -9.65 -6.83 11.88
C GLY A 25 -8.18 -6.84 11.46
N PRO A 26 -7.80 -6.14 10.38
CA PRO A 26 -6.41 -6.16 9.95
C PRO A 26 -5.60 -5.75 11.18
N ALA A 27 -4.77 -6.68 11.68
CA ALA A 27 -3.67 -6.32 12.56
C ALA A 27 -3.01 -5.14 11.86
N HIS A 28 -3.01 -3.96 12.49
CA HIS A 28 -2.68 -2.69 11.86
C HIS A 28 -1.51 -2.88 10.89
N ALA A 29 -1.80 -2.90 9.58
CA ALA A 29 -0.78 -3.16 8.59
C ALA A 29 0.26 -2.04 8.73
N TYR A 30 1.54 -2.41 8.81
CA TYR A 30 2.61 -1.43 8.88
C TYR A 30 2.67 -0.72 7.54
N SER A 31 2.28 0.55 7.48
CA SER A 31 2.19 1.29 6.22
C SER A 31 3.26 2.36 6.11
N VAL A 32 3.86 2.46 4.93
CA VAL A 32 4.80 3.54 4.58
C VAL A 32 4.18 4.43 3.51
N TYR A 33 4.55 5.70 3.55
CA TYR A 33 3.87 6.76 2.82
C TYR A 33 4.87 7.55 1.98
N ARG A 34 4.40 7.98 0.82
CA ARG A 34 5.09 8.94 -0.03
C ARG A 34 4.12 10.03 -0.44
N SER A 35 4.49 11.28 -0.18
CA SER A 35 3.73 12.42 -0.69
C SER A 35 3.89 12.51 -2.21
N VAL A 36 2.79 12.83 -2.88
CA VAL A 36 2.75 13.01 -4.33
C VAL A 36 1.90 14.23 -4.68
N THR A 37 2.23 14.84 -5.80
CA THR A 37 1.40 15.86 -6.44
C THR A 37 0.33 15.21 -7.29
N ALA A 38 -0.80 15.88 -7.44
CA ALA A 38 -1.95 15.43 -8.19
C ALA A 38 -2.55 16.61 -8.97
N ASN A 39 -3.39 16.28 -9.95
CA ASN A 39 -4.19 17.28 -10.61
C ASN A 39 -5.14 17.95 -9.60
N ALA A 40 -5.03 19.26 -9.43
CA ALA A 40 -5.80 20.00 -8.44
C ALA A 40 -7.33 19.98 -8.66
N VAL A 41 -7.77 19.67 -9.88
CA VAL A 41 -9.20 19.59 -10.24
C VAL A 41 -9.72 18.17 -10.03
N THR A 42 -9.00 17.16 -10.51
CA THR A 42 -9.50 15.77 -10.55
C THR A 42 -9.02 14.90 -9.39
N GLY A 43 -7.98 15.32 -8.65
CA GLY A 43 -7.35 14.51 -7.61
C GLY A 43 -6.49 13.36 -8.13
N VAL A 44 -6.40 13.17 -9.45
CA VAL A 44 -5.59 12.11 -10.06
C VAL A 44 -4.11 12.38 -9.82
N VAL A 45 -3.41 11.40 -9.25
CA VAL A 45 -1.97 11.48 -9.00
C VAL A 45 -1.22 11.72 -10.31
N ALA A 46 -0.28 12.66 -10.31
CA ALA A 46 0.55 12.91 -11.48
C ALA A 46 1.64 11.82 -11.57
N TRP A 47 1.34 10.71 -12.26
CA TRP A 47 2.27 9.60 -12.45
C TRP A 47 3.45 9.99 -13.34
N GLY A 48 4.53 10.41 -12.70
CA GLY A 48 5.75 10.79 -13.40
C GLY A 48 6.96 10.80 -12.48
N PRO A 49 8.16 10.94 -13.08
CA PRO A 49 9.42 10.86 -12.35
C PRO A 49 9.58 11.95 -11.28
N ALA A 50 8.87 13.08 -11.39
CA ALA A 50 8.86 14.11 -10.36
C ALA A 50 8.26 13.60 -9.04
N ASN A 51 7.19 12.81 -9.11
CA ASN A 51 6.54 12.23 -7.94
C ASN A 51 7.22 10.94 -7.47
N PHE A 52 7.90 10.21 -8.35
CA PHE A 52 8.59 8.95 -8.02
C PHE A 52 10.10 9.03 -8.24
N GLY A 53 10.68 10.17 -7.88
CA GLY A 53 12.10 10.44 -8.05
C GLY A 53 12.97 9.51 -7.22
N VAL A 54 13.83 8.76 -7.91
CA VAL A 54 14.96 8.01 -7.34
C VAL A 54 16.15 8.97 -7.24
N SER A 55 16.71 9.15 -6.06
CA SER A 55 17.79 10.12 -5.83
C SER A 55 18.64 9.74 -4.61
N GLY A 56 19.66 10.55 -4.29
CA GLY A 56 20.58 10.30 -3.17
C GLY A 56 21.82 9.50 -3.57
N ASN A 57 22.63 9.18 -2.56
CA ASN A 57 23.86 8.39 -2.69
C ASN A 57 24.01 7.46 -1.46
N PRO A 58 23.71 6.14 -1.58
CA PRO A 58 23.27 5.45 -2.79
C PRO A 58 21.85 5.88 -3.26
N PRO A 59 21.53 5.74 -4.56
CA PRO A 59 20.26 6.22 -5.10
C PRO A 59 19.08 5.30 -4.74
N THR A 60 18.04 5.86 -4.14
CA THR A 60 16.85 5.13 -3.69
C THR A 60 15.55 5.90 -3.94
N LEU A 61 14.42 5.19 -3.92
CA LEU A 61 13.07 5.75 -3.84
C LEU A 61 12.59 5.70 -2.38
N SER A 62 12.37 6.87 -1.79
CA SER A 62 12.04 7.04 -0.36
C SER A 62 10.54 6.93 -0.03
N PHE A 63 10.27 6.34 1.13
CA PHE A 63 8.98 6.27 1.82
C PHE A 63 9.19 6.52 3.32
N PHE A 64 8.14 6.88 4.03
CA PHE A 64 8.20 7.17 5.46
C PHE A 64 7.06 6.48 6.21
N TYR A 65 7.38 5.80 7.29
CA TYR A 65 6.40 5.23 8.19
C TYR A 65 5.64 6.30 8.95
N PHE A 66 4.33 6.11 9.06
CA PHE A 66 3.47 6.79 10.02
C PHE A 66 2.51 5.79 10.63
N ALA A 67 2.10 6.04 11.88
CA ALA A 67 1.20 5.14 12.60
C ALA A 67 -0.18 4.95 11.94
N ASN A 68 -0.61 5.92 11.12
CA ASN A 68 -1.86 5.91 10.35
C ASN A 68 -1.92 7.10 9.37
N ASP A 69 -2.97 7.13 8.55
CA ASP A 69 -3.22 8.18 7.55
C ASP A 69 -3.41 9.58 8.14
N VAL A 70 -3.85 9.70 9.41
CA VAL A 70 -3.94 11.01 10.11
C VAL A 70 -2.54 11.51 10.44
N ALA A 71 -1.67 10.64 10.98
CA ALA A 71 -0.29 10.96 11.28
C ALA A 71 0.51 11.29 10.01
N ALA A 72 0.28 10.59 8.90
CA ALA A 72 0.91 10.90 7.61
C ALA A 72 0.55 12.31 7.11
N ARG A 73 -0.73 12.70 7.20
CA ARG A 73 -1.19 14.06 6.87
C ARG A 73 -0.58 15.13 7.79
N ALA A 74 -0.41 14.83 9.07
CA ALA A 74 0.24 15.75 10.02
C ALA A 74 1.76 15.88 9.77
N GLY A 75 2.44 14.79 9.40
CA GLY A 75 3.87 14.78 9.11
C GLY A 75 4.22 15.43 7.77
N PHE A 76 3.31 15.42 6.81
CA PHE A 76 3.45 16.07 5.51
C PHE A 76 2.25 16.99 5.20
N PRO A 77 2.13 18.14 5.88
CA PRO A 77 0.94 18.99 5.81
C PRO A 77 0.71 19.63 4.43
N ALA A 78 1.74 19.70 3.58
CA ALA A 78 1.67 20.23 2.23
C ALA A 78 1.41 19.16 1.15
N ALA A 79 1.32 17.87 1.50
CA ALA A 79 1.09 16.81 0.53
C ALA A 79 -0.31 16.91 -0.08
N GLN A 80 -0.39 16.90 -1.42
CA GLN A 80 -1.68 16.93 -2.12
C GLN A 80 -2.40 15.58 -1.98
N CYS A 81 -1.68 14.51 -2.25
CA CYS A 81 -2.10 13.13 -2.07
C CYS A 81 -0.94 12.31 -1.49
N PHE A 82 -1.21 11.09 -1.05
CA PHE A 82 -0.17 10.12 -0.71
C PHE A 82 -0.37 8.82 -1.44
N VAL A 83 0.74 8.18 -1.78
CA VAL A 83 0.81 6.75 -2.02
C VAL A 83 1.11 6.08 -0.69
N ARG A 84 0.22 5.20 -0.24
CA ARG A 84 0.40 4.33 0.92
C ARG A 84 0.75 2.93 0.44
N VAL A 85 1.79 2.35 1.03
CA VAL A 85 2.23 0.98 0.77
C VAL A 85 2.13 0.22 2.09
N ASP A 86 1.29 -0.81 2.10
CA ASP A 86 1.10 -1.70 3.24
C ASP A 86 2.18 -2.80 3.18
N LEU A 87 2.92 -2.97 4.28
CA LEU A 87 4.03 -3.92 4.44
C LEU A 87 3.59 -5.04 5.40
N PRO A 88 2.94 -6.11 4.90
CA PRO A 88 2.24 -7.07 5.74
C PRO A 88 3.16 -7.97 6.56
N ASN A 89 4.44 -8.07 6.20
CA ASN A 89 5.41 -8.90 6.92
C ASN A 89 6.20 -8.10 7.96
N THR A 90 5.86 -6.82 8.13
CA THR A 90 6.61 -5.89 8.99
C THR A 90 5.91 -5.70 10.33
N ASN A 91 6.63 -5.96 11.41
CA ASN A 91 6.22 -5.63 12.77
C ASN A 91 7.46 -5.21 13.59
N ASN A 92 7.45 -3.99 14.14
CA ASN A 92 8.55 -3.40 14.92
C ASN A 92 9.94 -3.54 14.24
N PRO A 93 10.10 -2.98 13.02
CA PRO A 93 11.28 -3.22 12.21
C PRO A 93 12.55 -2.67 12.86
N GLN A 94 13.66 -3.37 12.62
CA GLN A 94 15.02 -2.97 12.97
C GLN A 94 15.76 -2.48 11.71
N PRO A 95 16.76 -1.60 11.84
CA PRO A 95 17.54 -1.16 10.70
C PRO A 95 18.10 -2.34 9.89
N ASN A 96 17.94 -2.27 8.56
CA ASN A 96 18.21 -3.31 7.55
C ASN A 96 17.16 -4.43 7.42
N ASP A 97 16.06 -4.38 8.17
CA ASP A 97 14.89 -5.20 7.86
C ASP A 97 14.34 -4.84 6.48
N HIS A 98 13.67 -5.81 5.85
CA HIS A 98 13.14 -5.66 4.50
C HIS A 98 11.74 -6.27 4.37
N ASP A 99 10.98 -5.74 3.44
CA ASP A 99 9.70 -6.29 2.98
C ASP A 99 9.62 -6.18 1.45
N THR A 100 8.50 -6.62 0.89
CA THR A 100 8.25 -6.62 -0.56
C THR A 100 7.15 -5.66 -0.94
N VAL A 101 7.36 -4.93 -2.03
CA VAL A 101 6.36 -4.07 -2.66
C VAL A 101 5.88 -4.69 -3.96
N GLY A 102 4.56 -4.85 -4.06
CA GLY A 102 3.90 -5.55 -5.17
C GLY A 102 4.03 -7.07 -5.08
N ASN A 103 3.61 -7.76 -6.14
CA ASN A 103 3.74 -9.21 -6.26
C ASN A 103 3.99 -9.60 -7.73
N ALA A 104 4.54 -10.80 -7.95
CA ALA A 104 4.92 -11.29 -9.27
C ALA A 104 3.73 -11.47 -10.25
N GLY A 105 2.49 -11.48 -9.74
CA GLY A 105 1.27 -11.53 -10.56
C GLY A 105 0.86 -10.18 -11.14
N ILE A 106 1.45 -9.08 -10.67
CA ILE A 106 1.17 -7.74 -11.19
C ILE A 106 2.21 -7.39 -12.25
N ALA A 107 1.76 -7.22 -13.48
CA ALA A 107 2.58 -6.75 -14.58
C ALA A 107 2.40 -5.24 -14.78
N PHE A 108 3.45 -4.59 -15.27
CA PHE A 108 3.39 -3.22 -15.77
C PHE A 108 4.25 -3.10 -17.03
N VAL A 109 3.86 -2.20 -17.93
CA VAL A 109 4.56 -1.98 -19.21
C VAL A 109 5.31 -0.65 -19.12
N ALA A 110 6.61 -0.70 -18.90
CA ALA A 110 7.50 0.44 -18.97
C ALA A 110 8.33 0.43 -20.26
N ASN A 111 8.98 1.55 -20.57
CA ASN A 111 9.88 1.64 -21.71
C ASN A 111 11.01 0.59 -21.57
N PRO A 112 11.20 -0.34 -22.52
CA PRO A 112 12.27 -1.35 -22.43
C PRO A 112 13.68 -0.74 -22.34
N ALA A 113 13.89 0.45 -22.89
CA ALA A 113 15.16 1.17 -22.77
C ALA A 113 15.48 1.57 -21.32
N ASP A 114 14.46 1.68 -20.46
CA ASP A 114 14.61 1.93 -19.02
C ASP A 114 14.93 0.65 -18.24
N GLN A 115 15.06 -0.50 -18.91
CA GLN A 115 15.35 -1.83 -18.35
C GLN A 115 14.62 -2.08 -17.01
N PRO A 116 13.27 -2.08 -17.02
CA PRO A 116 12.48 -2.23 -15.82
C PRO A 116 12.72 -3.59 -15.17
N GLN A 117 12.83 -3.62 -13.85
CA GLN A 117 12.81 -4.85 -13.07
C GLN A 117 11.37 -5.20 -12.68
N PRO A 118 10.95 -6.48 -12.81
CA PRO A 118 9.60 -6.88 -12.44
C PRO A 118 9.38 -6.82 -10.91
N PHE A 119 8.12 -6.84 -10.49
CA PHE A 119 7.75 -7.03 -9.09
C PHE A 119 8.01 -8.47 -8.62
N PRO A 120 8.18 -8.71 -7.31
CA PRO A 120 8.20 -7.72 -6.23
C PRO A 120 9.52 -6.96 -6.13
N TRP A 121 9.46 -5.71 -5.67
CA TRP A 121 10.65 -4.93 -5.32
C TRP A 121 10.92 -5.00 -3.83
N THR A 122 12.19 -5.12 -3.44
CA THR A 122 12.59 -5.10 -2.02
C THR A 122 12.60 -3.65 -1.51
N ILE A 123 11.90 -3.40 -0.41
CA ILE A 123 11.99 -2.15 0.36
C ILE A 123 12.72 -2.42 1.67
N VAL A 124 13.64 -1.54 2.05
CA VAL A 124 14.52 -1.71 3.21
C VAL A 124 14.28 -0.60 4.23
N PHE A 125 14.21 -0.96 5.51
CA PHE A 125 14.15 -0.01 6.61
C PHE A 125 15.55 0.45 6.99
N ASP A 126 15.98 1.59 6.47
CA ASP A 126 17.28 2.17 6.86
C ASP A 126 17.16 3.09 8.10
N ASN A 127 15.94 3.52 8.46
CA ASN A 127 15.63 4.37 9.60
C ASN A 127 16.47 5.67 9.65
N ASN A 128 16.91 6.17 8.49
CA ASN A 128 17.70 7.39 8.38
C ASN A 128 17.15 8.31 7.27
N PRO A 129 16.34 9.32 7.61
CA PRO A 129 15.93 9.74 8.96
C PRO A 129 14.93 8.77 9.63
N PRO A 130 14.56 8.97 10.91
CA PRO A 130 13.65 8.06 11.60
C PRO A 130 12.36 7.77 10.83
N GLY A 131 11.99 6.49 10.74
CA GLY A 131 10.84 6.03 9.97
C GLY A 131 11.08 5.89 8.46
N HIS A 132 12.28 6.17 7.96
CA HIS A 132 12.58 6.09 6.53
C HIS A 132 12.74 4.65 6.04
N TRP A 133 12.14 4.40 4.88
CA TRP A 133 12.23 3.18 4.09
C TRP A 133 12.61 3.53 2.67
N SER A 134 13.33 2.62 2.01
CA SER A 134 13.82 2.91 0.68
C SER A 134 13.87 1.68 -0.22
N ILE A 135 13.54 1.89 -1.50
CA ILE A 135 13.74 0.90 -2.57
C ILE A 135 14.98 1.32 -3.35
N ALA A 136 16.00 0.47 -3.37
CA ALA A 136 17.24 0.78 -4.07
C ALA A 136 17.03 0.83 -5.59
N ARG A 137 17.70 1.74 -6.29
CA ARG A 137 17.61 1.88 -7.76
C ARG A 137 17.70 0.54 -8.52
N PRO A 138 18.64 -0.38 -8.20
CA PRO A 138 18.76 -1.65 -8.93
C PRO A 138 17.56 -2.59 -8.76
N GLN A 139 16.73 -2.41 -7.74
CA GLN A 139 15.46 -3.14 -7.59
C GLN A 139 14.41 -2.67 -8.60
N ILE A 140 14.56 -1.44 -9.13
CA ILE A 140 13.57 -0.81 -10.01
C ILE A 140 14.04 -0.87 -11.47
N SER A 141 15.33 -0.63 -11.74
CA SER A 141 15.91 -0.58 -13.09
C SER A 141 17.40 -0.94 -13.09
N THR A 142 17.84 -1.64 -14.14
CA THR A 142 19.26 -2.00 -14.34
C THR A 142 20.07 -0.99 -15.17
N THR A 143 19.43 0.05 -15.74
CA THR A 143 20.12 1.04 -16.62
C THR A 143 21.20 1.88 -15.94
N GLY A 144 21.31 1.83 -14.61
CA GLY A 144 22.27 2.62 -13.85
C GLY A 144 21.94 4.12 -13.76
N THR A 145 20.80 4.59 -14.28
CA THR A 145 20.39 6.00 -14.19
C THR A 145 19.18 6.20 -13.27
N ASN A 146 19.21 7.28 -12.50
CA ASN A 146 18.11 7.66 -11.61
C ASN A 146 16.86 8.06 -12.40
N ALA A 147 17.03 8.69 -13.57
CA ALA A 147 15.91 9.13 -14.41
C ALA A 147 15.10 7.94 -14.95
N ALA A 148 15.77 6.89 -15.43
CA ALA A 148 15.10 5.66 -15.89
C ALA A 148 14.37 4.97 -14.73
N ALA A 149 15.04 4.80 -13.58
CA ALA A 149 14.41 4.20 -12.41
C ALA A 149 13.20 5.02 -11.92
N SER A 150 13.25 6.36 -11.99
CA SER A 150 12.12 7.21 -11.60
C SER A 150 10.91 7.05 -12.54
N ARG A 151 11.15 6.91 -13.85
CA ARG A 151 10.08 6.62 -14.82
C ARG A 151 9.48 5.23 -14.58
N VAL A 152 10.32 4.21 -14.40
CA VAL A 152 9.88 2.85 -14.09
C VAL A 152 9.09 2.80 -12.78
N ALA A 153 9.57 3.47 -11.73
CA ALA A 153 8.86 3.59 -10.46
C ALA A 153 7.48 4.21 -10.64
N SER A 154 7.37 5.32 -11.39
CA SER A 154 6.07 5.97 -11.61
C SER A 154 5.05 5.05 -12.31
N ILE A 155 5.50 4.27 -13.30
CA ILE A 155 4.63 3.32 -14.02
C ILE A 155 4.29 2.12 -13.13
N GLY A 156 5.27 1.57 -12.41
CA GLY A 156 5.08 0.45 -11.51
C GLY A 156 4.10 0.78 -10.38
N PHE A 157 4.27 1.91 -9.70
CA PHE A 157 3.35 2.31 -8.64
C PHE A 157 1.95 2.65 -9.15
N ASN A 158 1.80 3.14 -10.39
CA ASN A 158 0.48 3.29 -11.01
C ASN A 158 -0.21 1.93 -11.18
N ALA A 159 0.51 0.94 -11.73
CA ALA A 159 -0.02 -0.42 -11.88
C ALA A 159 -0.39 -1.05 -10.53
N LEU A 160 0.42 -0.83 -9.49
CA LEU A 160 0.09 -1.28 -8.13
C LEU A 160 -1.17 -0.59 -7.59
N ALA A 161 -1.27 0.74 -7.70
CA ALA A 161 -2.40 1.50 -7.18
C ALA A 161 -3.74 1.21 -7.91
N THR A 162 -3.68 0.73 -9.15
CA THR A 162 -4.86 0.34 -9.95
C THR A 162 -5.21 -1.14 -9.84
N THR A 163 -4.35 -1.97 -9.24
CA THR A 163 -4.58 -3.41 -9.10
C THR A 163 -5.01 -3.77 -7.67
N GLY A 164 -6.21 -4.33 -7.53
CA GLY A 164 -6.71 -4.80 -6.23
C GLY A 164 -5.81 -5.85 -5.58
N GLY A 165 -5.57 -5.73 -4.27
CA GLY A 165 -4.71 -6.66 -3.52
C GLY A 165 -3.21 -6.43 -3.68
N SER A 166 -2.78 -5.33 -4.32
CA SER A 166 -1.36 -4.97 -4.47
C SER A 166 -0.67 -4.53 -3.18
N GLY A 167 -1.44 -4.16 -2.14
CA GLY A 167 -0.94 -3.49 -0.94
C GLY A 167 -0.62 -2.01 -1.16
N VAL A 168 -0.88 -1.44 -2.34
CA VAL A 168 -0.69 -0.02 -2.63
C VAL A 168 -2.04 0.66 -2.79
N THR A 169 -2.23 1.75 -2.05
CA THR A 169 -3.44 2.58 -2.12
C THR A 169 -3.06 4.05 -2.21
N ILE A 170 -4.02 4.87 -2.65
CA ILE A 170 -3.89 6.33 -2.67
C ILE A 170 -4.81 6.90 -1.61
N ILE A 171 -4.29 7.80 -0.79
CA ILE A 171 -5.05 8.47 0.25
C ILE A 171 -5.01 9.98 0.07
N ASN A 172 -6.05 10.63 0.58
CA ASN A 172 -6.19 12.07 0.54
C ASN A 172 -5.11 12.77 1.38
N GLY A 173 -4.55 13.84 0.83
CA GLY A 173 -3.77 14.84 1.56
C GLY A 173 -4.60 16.10 1.72
N THR A 174 -4.13 17.21 1.16
CA THR A 174 -4.88 18.46 1.07
C THR A 174 -6.00 18.40 0.03
N LEU A 175 -5.93 17.49 -0.95
CA LEU A 175 -7.02 17.24 -1.90
C LEU A 175 -7.95 16.12 -1.40
N GLY A 176 -9.25 16.23 -1.71
CA GLY A 176 -10.32 15.37 -1.16
C GLY A 176 -10.77 14.19 -2.02
N ASN A 177 -10.12 13.93 -3.15
CA ASN A 177 -10.52 12.97 -4.18
C ASN A 177 -9.32 12.27 -4.83
N CYS A 178 -8.27 12.02 -4.03
CA CYS A 178 -7.05 11.42 -4.53
C CYS A 178 -7.29 10.02 -5.08
N GLY A 179 -6.78 9.77 -6.29
CA GLY A 179 -6.92 8.49 -6.98
C GLY A 179 -5.82 8.28 -8.02
N PRO A 180 -5.72 7.06 -8.57
CA PRO A 180 -4.77 6.76 -9.63
C PRO A 180 -5.16 7.44 -10.95
#